data_AF-A0A7Y2NFI0-F1
#
_entry.id   AF-A0A7Y2NFI0-F1
#
_cell.length_a   1.000
_cell.length_b   1.000
_cell.length_c   1.000
_cell.angle_alpha   90.00
_cell.angle_beta   90.00
_cell.angle_gamma   90.00
#
_symmetry.space_group_name_H-M   'P 1'
#
loop_
_entity.id
_entity.type
_entity.pdbx_description
1 polymer ?
#
loop_
_entity_poly.entity_id
_entity_poly.type
_entity_poly.pdbx_seq_one_letter_code
_entity_poly.pdbx_strand_id
1 'polypeptide(L)'
;MQDTWKYVAGVVICAVAGWIAFVQVERIPLLGYADLGFHELGHLVMYMFPISEILTAAMGSIFQVAIPGGLAAYFWLKRRDRFATAVTLAWAATSARDVAVYVADAPHRALPLLGGDNVTHDWWFILGRFDAIDRAGSLAGLITVMGIITLFGAASICVMGLVDLHGWRFKRRPSVAGLPVREARPPRG
;
A
#
# COMPACT_ATOMS: atom_id res chain seq x y z
N MET A 1 -9.31 -3.33 -25.92
CA MET A 1 -10.00 -4.39 -25.14
C MET A 1 -9.07 -5.08 -24.15
N GLN A 2 -7.85 -5.50 -24.54
CA GLN A 2 -6.89 -6.17 -23.63
C GLN A 2 -6.58 -5.39 -22.33
N ASP A 3 -6.46 -4.06 -22.40
CA ASP A 3 -6.12 -3.23 -21.24
C ASP A 3 -7.28 -2.96 -20.26
N THR A 4 -8.53 -3.21 -20.64
CA THR A 4 -9.67 -2.99 -19.74
C THR A 4 -9.69 -4.02 -18.62
N TRP A 5 -9.46 -5.29 -18.98
CA TRP A 5 -9.53 -6.41 -18.05
C TRP A 5 -8.47 -6.35 -16.94
N LYS A 6 -7.26 -5.83 -17.22
CA LYS A 6 -6.24 -5.66 -16.18
C LYS A 6 -6.70 -4.70 -15.08
N TYR A 7 -7.37 -3.60 -15.41
CA TYR A 7 -7.80 -2.64 -14.39
C TYR A 7 -9.06 -3.11 -13.67
N VAL A 8 -9.97 -3.82 -14.35
CA VAL A 8 -11.07 -4.53 -13.67
C VAL A 8 -10.51 -5.54 -12.67
N ALA A 9 -9.56 -6.37 -13.10
CA ALA A 9 -8.88 -7.33 -12.22
C ALA A 9 -8.20 -6.61 -11.05
N GLY A 10 -7.56 -5.46 -11.26
CA GLY A 10 -6.95 -4.66 -10.20
C GLY A 10 -7.95 -4.17 -9.15
N VAL A 11 -9.13 -3.70 -9.56
CA VAL A 11 -10.21 -3.33 -8.62
C VAL A 11 -10.69 -4.55 -7.83
N VAL A 12 -10.87 -5.70 -8.49
CA VAL A 12 -11.28 -6.95 -7.83
C VAL A 12 -10.21 -7.40 -6.83
N ILE A 13 -8.93 -7.35 -7.20
CA ILE A 13 -7.81 -7.66 -6.30
C ILE A 13 -7.85 -6.76 -5.06
N CYS A 14 -8.05 -5.45 -5.23
CA CYS A 14 -8.16 -4.52 -4.10
C CYS A 14 -9.37 -4.85 -3.21
N ALA A 15 -10.52 -5.19 -3.79
CA ALA A 15 -11.72 -5.54 -3.05
C ALA A 15 -11.56 -6.85 -2.26
N VAL A 16 -11.00 -7.88 -2.87
CA VAL A 16 -10.73 -9.18 -2.22
C VAL A 16 -9.68 -9.02 -1.13
N ALA A 17 -8.59 -8.31 -1.40
CA ALA A 17 -7.56 -8.03 -0.41
C ALA A 17 -8.13 -7.23 0.78
N GLY A 18 -8.97 -6.24 0.48
CA GLY A 18 -9.71 -5.46 1.48
C GLY A 18 -10.62 -6.31 2.35
N TRP A 19 -11.39 -7.20 1.73
CA TRP A 19 -12.28 -8.10 2.43
C TRP A 19 -11.53 -9.02 3.40
N ILE A 20 -10.46 -9.68 2.93
CA ILE A 20 -9.67 -10.59 3.78
C ILE A 20 -8.99 -9.82 4.91
N ALA A 21 -8.23 -8.77 4.61
CA ALA A 21 -7.40 -8.10 5.61
C ALA A 21 -8.19 -7.19 6.57
N PHE A 22 -9.21 -6.48 6.09
CA PHE A 22 -9.89 -5.45 6.88
C PHE A 22 -11.28 -5.87 7.38
N VAL A 23 -11.95 -6.83 6.72
CA VAL A 23 -13.25 -7.33 7.17
C VAL A 23 -13.09 -8.63 7.96
N GLN A 24 -12.38 -9.61 7.40
CA GLN A 24 -12.13 -10.88 8.10
C GLN A 24 -10.99 -10.76 9.12
N VAL A 25 -10.13 -9.74 8.98
CA VAL A 25 -8.96 -9.53 9.85
C VAL A 25 -8.00 -10.72 9.75
N GLU A 26 -7.83 -11.24 8.53
CA GLU A 26 -6.97 -12.37 8.24
C GLU A 26 -5.77 -11.94 7.38
N ARG A 27 -4.66 -12.67 7.54
CA ARG A 27 -3.51 -12.54 6.65
C ARG A 27 -3.82 -13.24 5.33
N ILE A 28 -3.50 -12.59 4.22
CA ILE A 28 -3.50 -13.26 2.92
C ILE A 28 -2.34 -14.26 2.92
N PRO A 29 -2.56 -15.59 2.85
CA PRO A 29 -1.55 -16.57 3.26
C PRO A 29 -0.16 -16.40 2.63
N LEU A 30 -0.08 -16.33 1.30
CA LEU A 30 1.21 -16.17 0.59
C LEU A 30 1.87 -14.81 0.87
N LEU A 31 1.08 -13.74 0.95
CA LEU A 31 1.61 -12.42 1.28
C LEU A 31 2.04 -12.33 2.74
N GLY A 32 1.33 -13.01 3.65
CA GLY A 32 1.67 -13.07 5.07
C GLY A 32 3.01 -13.74 5.32
N TYR A 33 3.37 -14.80 4.57
CA TYR A 33 4.71 -15.38 4.64
C TYR A 33 5.79 -14.45 4.09
N ALA A 34 5.50 -13.72 3.00
CA ALA A 34 6.43 -12.73 2.46
C ALA A 34 6.62 -11.56 3.43
N ASP A 35 5.53 -11.07 4.01
CA ASP A 35 5.49 -10.01 5.03
C ASP A 35 6.33 -10.41 6.24
N LEU A 36 6.16 -11.64 6.74
CA LEU A 36 6.97 -12.18 7.83
C LEU A 36 8.46 -12.26 7.45
N GLY A 37 8.78 -12.72 6.23
CA GLY A 37 10.16 -12.73 5.74
C GLY A 37 10.79 -11.33 5.69
N PHE A 38 10.03 -10.32 5.26
CA PHE A 38 10.50 -8.94 5.26
C PHE A 38 10.58 -8.34 6.66
N HIS A 39 9.73 -8.79 7.58
CA HIS A 39 9.80 -8.44 8.99
C HIS A 39 11.14 -8.89 9.60
N GLU A 40 11.47 -10.17 9.48
CA GLU A 40 12.74 -10.70 9.98
C GLU A 40 13.95 -10.08 9.27
N LEU A 41 13.83 -9.78 7.96
CA LEU A 41 14.86 -9.06 7.24
C LEU A 41 15.13 -7.67 7.84
N GLY A 42 14.09 -6.96 8.29
CA GLY A 42 14.23 -5.69 8.97
C GLY A 42 15.07 -5.79 10.25
N HIS A 43 14.80 -6.80 11.08
CA HIS A 43 15.63 -7.07 12.27
C HIS A 43 17.07 -7.44 11.88
N LEU A 44 17.25 -8.31 10.88
CA LEU A 44 18.57 -8.75 10.42
C LEU A 44 19.44 -7.59 9.94
N VAL A 45 18.87 -6.66 9.18
CA VAL A 45 19.56 -5.43 8.75
C VAL A 45 20.04 -4.65 9.97
N MET A 46 19.19 -4.57 11.00
CA MET A 46 19.52 -3.81 12.20
C MET A 46 20.53 -4.50 13.12
N TYR A 47 20.62 -5.84 13.10
CA TYR A 47 21.70 -6.57 13.78
C TYR A 47 23.06 -6.36 13.12
N MET A 48 23.11 -6.11 11.80
CA MET A 48 24.35 -5.74 11.11
C MET A 48 24.82 -4.32 11.48
N PHE A 49 23.88 -3.44 11.84
CA PHE A 49 24.13 -2.05 12.19
C PHE A 49 23.41 -1.66 13.50
N PRO A 50 23.85 -2.14 14.67
CA PRO A 50 23.10 -1.99 15.92
C PRO A 50 23.19 -0.57 16.49
N ILE A 51 22.32 0.33 16.00
CA ILE A 51 22.21 1.74 16.43
C ILE A 51 21.28 1.88 17.65
N SER A 52 20.19 1.10 17.72
CA SER A 52 19.18 1.21 18.78
C SER A 52 18.29 -0.03 18.87
N GLU A 53 17.99 -0.49 20.07
CA GLU A 53 17.07 -1.60 20.33
C GLU A 53 15.63 -1.27 19.92
N ILE A 54 15.17 -0.04 20.20
CA ILE A 54 13.84 0.42 19.78
C ILE A 54 13.74 0.43 18.25
N LEU A 55 14.81 0.89 17.58
CA LEU A 55 14.84 0.89 16.13
C LEU A 55 14.88 -0.54 15.57
N THR A 56 15.61 -1.44 16.22
CA THR A 56 15.67 -2.87 15.87
C THR A 56 14.30 -3.52 15.92
N ALA A 57 13.57 -3.35 17.03
CA ALA A 57 12.21 -3.85 17.19
C ALA A 57 11.25 -3.22 16.15
N ALA A 58 11.37 -1.91 15.90
CA ALA A 58 10.51 -1.24 14.93
C ALA A 58 10.81 -1.65 13.48
N MET A 59 12.06 -2.02 13.18
CA MET A 59 12.51 -2.23 11.80
C MET A 59 11.81 -3.39 11.10
N GLY A 60 11.38 -4.42 11.84
CA GLY A 60 10.61 -5.51 11.25
C GLY A 60 9.30 -5.02 10.64
N SER A 61 8.47 -4.34 11.44
CA SER A 61 7.21 -3.75 10.95
C SER A 61 7.44 -2.68 9.88
N ILE A 62 8.55 -1.91 9.96
CA ILE A 62 8.90 -0.91 8.94
C ILE A 62 9.19 -1.59 7.60
N PHE A 63 10.06 -2.61 7.56
CA PHE A 63 10.42 -3.29 6.32
C PHE A 63 9.23 -4.03 5.72
N GLN A 64 8.44 -4.70 6.56
CA GLN A 64 7.22 -5.40 6.16
C GLN A 64 6.28 -4.52 5.30
N VAL A 65 6.13 -3.24 5.64
CA VAL A 65 5.28 -2.29 4.89
C VAL A 65 6.07 -1.53 3.81
N ALA A 66 7.32 -1.17 4.09
CA ALA A 66 8.13 -0.33 3.21
C ALA A 66 8.52 -1.05 1.92
N ILE A 67 8.71 -2.37 1.94
CA ILE A 67 9.05 -3.15 0.73
C ILE A 67 7.94 -3.08 -0.32
N PRO A 68 6.68 -3.50 -0.04
CA PRO A 68 5.61 -3.37 -1.02
C PRO A 68 5.31 -1.91 -1.38
N GLY A 69 5.43 -0.97 -0.43
CA GLY A 69 5.31 0.46 -0.71
C GLY A 69 6.39 0.99 -1.65
N GLY A 70 7.63 0.53 -1.51
CA GLY A 70 8.76 0.84 -2.38
C GLY A 70 8.59 0.29 -3.79
N LEU A 71 8.05 -0.93 -3.91
CA LEU A 71 7.65 -1.49 -5.20
C LEU A 71 6.55 -0.65 -5.87
N ALA A 72 5.55 -0.23 -5.11
CA ALA A 72 4.49 0.64 -5.63
C ALA A 72 5.06 1.97 -6.15
N ALA A 73 5.97 2.59 -5.39
CA ALA A 73 6.68 3.79 -5.81
C ALA A 73 7.54 3.57 -7.06
N TYR A 74 8.25 2.45 -7.17
CA TYR A 74 9.03 2.09 -8.35
C TYR A 74 8.15 1.94 -9.59
N PHE A 75 7.05 1.18 -9.49
CA PHE A 75 6.12 0.98 -10.61
C PHE A 75 5.45 2.30 -11.03
N TRP A 76 5.16 3.17 -10.07
CA TRP A 76 4.55 4.47 -10.34
C TRP A 76 5.52 5.42 -11.03
N LEU A 77 6.70 5.62 -10.44
CA LEU A 77 7.64 6.68 -10.85
C LEU A 77 8.48 6.27 -12.06
N LYS A 78 9.01 5.05 -12.06
CA LYS A 78 9.98 4.58 -13.06
C LYS A 78 9.31 3.82 -14.19
N ARG A 79 8.38 2.91 -13.88
CA ARG A 79 7.71 2.07 -14.90
C ARG A 79 6.46 2.72 -15.50
N ARG A 80 5.86 3.69 -14.80
CA ARG A 80 4.56 4.28 -15.15
C ARG A 80 3.46 3.21 -15.32
N ASP A 81 3.58 2.10 -14.58
CA ASP A 81 2.67 0.97 -14.62
C ASP A 81 1.64 1.07 -13.49
N ARG A 82 0.47 1.60 -13.84
CA ARG A 82 -0.62 1.84 -12.88
C ARG A 82 -1.18 0.56 -12.28
N PHE A 83 -1.23 -0.54 -13.05
CA PHE A 83 -1.77 -1.80 -12.55
C PHE A 83 -0.83 -2.39 -11.51
N ALA A 84 0.47 -2.48 -11.83
CA ALA A 84 1.47 -2.96 -10.89
C ALA A 84 1.57 -2.07 -9.64
N THR A 85 1.47 -0.74 -9.80
CA THR A 85 1.37 0.19 -8.65
C THR A 85 0.19 -0.13 -7.77
N ALA A 86 -1.02 -0.30 -8.33
CA ALA A 86 -2.21 -0.57 -7.53
C ALA A 86 -2.10 -1.90 -6.78
N VAL A 87 -1.64 -2.97 -7.42
CA VAL A 87 -1.50 -4.29 -6.78
C VAL A 87 -0.49 -4.25 -5.63
N THR A 88 0.67 -3.63 -5.84
CA THR A 88 1.71 -3.52 -4.79
C THR A 88 1.33 -2.54 -3.68
N LEU A 89 0.56 -1.49 -3.98
CA LEU A 89 0.02 -0.58 -2.98
C LEU A 89 -1.10 -1.23 -2.15
N ALA A 90 -1.93 -2.08 -2.77
CA ALA A 90 -2.91 -2.90 -2.05
C ALA A 90 -2.22 -3.91 -1.12
N TRP A 91 -1.12 -4.52 -1.55
CA TRP A 91 -0.29 -5.36 -0.67
C TRP A 91 0.29 -4.54 0.49
N ALA A 92 0.83 -3.34 0.25
CA ALA A 92 1.30 -2.47 1.34
C ALA A 92 0.18 -2.14 2.36
N ALA A 93 -1.06 -1.96 1.88
CA ALA A 93 -2.21 -1.76 2.75
C ALA A 93 -2.54 -2.99 3.62
N THR A 94 -2.54 -4.20 3.05
CA THR A 94 -2.79 -5.43 3.84
C THR A 94 -1.66 -5.73 4.81
N SER A 95 -0.42 -5.44 4.42
CA SER A 95 0.76 -5.54 5.27
C SER A 95 0.67 -4.55 6.46
N ALA A 96 0.27 -3.30 6.22
CA ALA A 96 0.02 -2.34 7.30
C ALA A 96 -1.11 -2.81 8.24
N ARG A 97 -2.17 -3.43 7.70
CA ARG A 97 -3.24 -4.00 8.51
C ARG A 97 -2.76 -5.16 9.38
N ASP A 98 -1.86 -6.00 8.86
CA ASP A 98 -1.24 -7.06 9.65
C ASP A 98 -0.38 -6.49 10.80
N VAL A 99 0.42 -5.46 10.52
CA VAL A 99 1.14 -4.71 11.57
C VAL A 99 0.18 -4.14 12.61
N ALA A 100 -0.98 -3.60 12.21
CA ALA A 100 -1.97 -3.10 13.16
C ALA A 100 -2.50 -4.19 14.10
N VAL A 101 -2.73 -5.41 13.60
CA VAL A 101 -3.12 -6.55 14.44
C VAL A 101 -2.00 -6.90 15.42
N TYR A 102 -0.74 -6.90 14.95
CA TYR A 102 0.42 -7.16 15.82
C TYR A 102 0.60 -6.08 16.90
N VAL A 103 0.38 -4.81 16.57
CA VAL A 103 0.39 -3.69 17.54
C VAL A 103 -0.71 -3.88 18.58
N ALA A 104 -1.93 -4.23 18.16
CA ALA A 104 -3.06 -4.43 19.06
C ALA A 104 -2.84 -5.61 20.03
N ASP A 105 -2.08 -6.63 19.61
CA ASP A 105 -1.71 -7.76 20.45
C ASP A 105 -0.65 -7.42 21.51
N ALA A 106 0.04 -6.27 21.43
CA ALA A 106 1.14 -5.94 22.34
C ALA A 106 0.84 -6.12 23.85
N PRO A 107 -0.33 -5.76 24.39
CA PRO A 107 -0.65 -5.98 25.81
C PRO A 107 -0.87 -7.47 26.16
N HIS A 108 -1.29 -8.28 25.18
CA HIS A 108 -1.69 -9.67 25.37
C HIS A 108 -0.58 -10.67 25.04
N ARG A 109 0.24 -10.36 24.03
CA ARG A 109 1.30 -11.22 23.51
C ARG A 109 0.78 -12.62 23.16
N ALA A 110 -0.39 -12.68 22.53
CA ALA A 110 -1.05 -13.92 22.19
C ALA A 110 -0.65 -14.45 20.80
N LEU A 111 -0.12 -13.58 19.93
CA LEU A 111 0.32 -13.99 18.60
C LEU A 111 1.62 -14.83 18.69
N PRO A 112 1.70 -15.96 17.98
CA PRO A 112 2.91 -16.78 17.97
C PRO A 112 4.03 -16.06 17.18
N LEU A 113 5.23 -16.02 17.76
CA LEU A 113 6.42 -15.49 17.10
C LEU A 113 7.25 -16.58 16.40
N LEU A 114 8.01 -16.16 15.39
CA LEU A 114 9.13 -16.95 14.90
C LEU A 114 10.21 -17.02 15.99
N GLY A 115 10.58 -18.23 16.41
CA GLY A 115 11.50 -18.46 17.54
C GLY A 115 10.81 -18.78 18.87
N GLY A 116 9.46 -18.70 18.93
CA GLY A 116 8.66 -19.09 20.10
C GLY A 116 8.86 -18.19 21.32
N ASP A 117 8.61 -18.72 22.51
CA ASP A 117 8.54 -17.97 23.78
C ASP A 117 9.87 -17.32 24.23
N ASN A 118 10.98 -17.65 23.55
CA ASN A 118 12.30 -17.07 23.85
C ASN A 118 12.52 -15.70 23.17
N VAL A 119 11.58 -15.26 22.33
CA VAL A 119 11.68 -14.01 21.58
C VAL A 119 10.73 -12.96 22.18
N THR A 120 11.22 -11.73 22.28
CA THR A 120 10.44 -10.60 22.78
C THR A 120 9.50 -10.07 21.70
N HIS A 121 8.24 -9.79 22.03
CA HIS A 121 7.31 -9.11 21.12
C HIS A 121 7.72 -7.64 20.93
N ASP A 122 7.94 -7.22 19.69
CA ASP A 122 8.47 -5.89 19.35
C ASP A 122 7.60 -4.77 19.89
N TRP A 123 6.29 -4.83 19.62
CA TRP A 123 5.37 -3.77 20.01
C TRP A 123 5.13 -3.74 21.51
N TRP A 124 5.24 -4.88 22.21
CA TRP A 124 5.25 -4.90 23.67
C TRP A 124 6.50 -4.19 24.21
N PHE A 125 7.68 -4.50 23.65
CA PHE A 125 8.94 -3.85 24.03
C PHE A 125 8.93 -2.36 23.76
N ILE A 126 8.54 -1.94 22.54
CA ILE A 126 8.49 -0.53 22.13
C ILE A 126 7.52 0.23 23.03
N LEU A 127 6.27 -0.20 23.14
CA LEU A 127 5.26 0.53 23.92
C LEU A 127 5.57 0.50 25.42
N GLY A 128 6.09 -0.62 25.94
CA GLY A 128 6.54 -0.72 27.33
C GLY A 128 7.69 0.25 27.64
N ARG A 129 8.62 0.44 26.70
CA ARG A 129 9.74 1.38 26.88
C ARG A 129 9.29 2.84 27.02
N PHE A 130 8.11 3.18 26.47
CA PHE A 130 7.50 4.50 26.55
C PHE A 130 6.37 4.62 27.56
N ASP A 131 6.13 3.59 28.40
CA ASP A 131 4.99 3.52 29.31
C ASP A 131 3.64 3.80 28.60
N ALA A 132 3.50 3.26 27.40
CA ALA A 132 2.41 3.55 26.46
C ALA A 132 1.63 2.31 26.03
N ILE A 133 1.70 1.22 26.81
CA ILE A 133 1.07 -0.06 26.47
C ILE A 133 -0.45 0.07 26.28
N ASP A 134 -1.10 0.92 27.07
CA ASP A 134 -2.54 1.20 26.98
C ASP A 134 -2.93 1.92 25.68
N ARG A 135 -1.95 2.47 24.93
CA ARG A 135 -2.17 3.13 23.63
C ARG A 135 -2.10 2.16 22.45
N ALA A 136 -1.82 0.87 22.68
CA ALA A 136 -1.72 -0.15 21.63
C ALA A 136 -2.95 -0.14 20.70
N GLY A 137 -4.16 -0.16 21.26
CA GLY A 137 -5.40 -0.13 20.47
C GLY A 137 -5.56 1.13 19.62
N SER A 138 -5.22 2.30 20.17
CA SER A 138 -5.28 3.58 19.45
C SER A 138 -4.29 3.63 18.29
N LEU A 139 -3.05 3.16 18.52
CA LEU A 139 -2.03 3.09 17.47
C LEU A 139 -2.41 2.09 16.38
N ALA A 140 -2.89 0.91 16.75
CA ALA A 140 -3.43 -0.07 15.82
C ALA A 140 -4.60 0.50 14.99
N GLY A 141 -5.51 1.25 15.61
CA GLY A 141 -6.60 1.95 14.93
C GLY A 141 -6.08 2.96 13.91
N LEU A 142 -5.08 3.76 14.26
CA LEU A 142 -4.45 4.71 13.34
C LEU A 142 -3.82 4.01 12.13
N ILE A 143 -3.03 2.96 12.37
CA ILE A 143 -2.39 2.19 11.30
C ILE A 143 -3.46 1.54 10.39
N THR A 144 -4.55 1.06 10.98
CA THR A 144 -5.69 0.50 10.23
C THR A 144 -6.33 1.54 9.32
N VAL A 145 -6.58 2.76 9.81
CA VAL A 145 -7.12 3.86 9.00
C VAL A 145 -6.17 4.21 7.85
N MET A 146 -4.86 4.28 8.12
CA MET A 146 -3.86 4.52 7.07
C MET A 146 -3.87 3.39 6.03
N GLY A 147 -3.98 2.13 6.44
CA GLY A 147 -4.13 0.98 5.55
C GLY A 147 -5.38 1.09 4.67
N ILE A 148 -6.52 1.48 5.24
CA ILE A 148 -7.78 1.70 4.49
C ILE A 148 -7.59 2.80 3.43
N ILE A 149 -7.01 3.95 3.81
CA ILE A 149 -6.73 5.04 2.87
C ILE A 149 -5.82 4.56 1.74
N THR A 150 -4.75 3.83 2.05
CA THR A 150 -3.83 3.27 1.06
C THR A 150 -4.55 2.30 0.11
N LEU A 151 -5.43 1.43 0.62
CA LEU A 151 -6.21 0.50 -0.19
C LEU A 151 -7.17 1.22 -1.15
N PHE A 152 -7.89 2.24 -0.66
CA PHE A 152 -8.74 3.07 -1.51
C PHE A 152 -7.94 3.84 -2.56
N GLY A 153 -6.74 4.31 -2.20
CA GLY A 153 -5.79 4.89 -3.14
C GLY A 153 -5.41 3.92 -4.26
N ALA A 154 -5.09 2.67 -3.90
CA ALA A 154 -4.78 1.61 -4.85
C ALA A 154 -5.95 1.33 -5.83
N ALA A 155 -7.16 1.15 -5.29
CA ALA A 155 -8.35 0.94 -6.12
C ALA A 155 -8.64 2.13 -7.06
N SER A 156 -8.46 3.36 -6.55
CA SER A 156 -8.63 4.59 -7.32
C SER A 156 -7.69 4.67 -8.52
N ILE A 157 -6.44 4.20 -8.39
CA ILE A 157 -5.47 4.14 -9.50
C ILE A 157 -5.99 3.23 -10.63
N CYS A 158 -6.58 2.07 -10.30
CA CYS A 158 -7.19 1.19 -11.30
C CYS A 158 -8.43 1.82 -11.95
N VAL A 159 -9.29 2.46 -11.17
CA VAL A 159 -10.47 3.19 -11.69
C VAL A 159 -10.04 4.29 -12.65
N MET A 160 -9.02 5.09 -12.31
CA MET A 160 -8.46 6.09 -13.21
C MET A 160 -7.91 5.47 -14.50
N GLY A 161 -7.29 4.29 -14.41
CA GLY A 161 -6.90 3.49 -15.58
C GLY A 161 -8.08 3.14 -16.50
N LEU A 162 -9.21 2.71 -15.93
CA LEU A 162 -10.44 2.41 -16.68
C LEU A 162 -11.03 3.65 -17.37
N VAL A 163 -11.08 4.78 -16.66
CA VAL A 163 -11.60 6.05 -17.17
C VAL A 163 -10.77 6.56 -18.35
N ASP A 164 -9.44 6.50 -18.23
CA ASP A 164 -8.54 6.94 -19.30
C ASP A 164 -8.64 6.06 -20.56
N LEU A 165 -8.88 4.75 -20.41
CA LEU A 165 -9.05 3.82 -21.53
C LEU A 165 -10.36 4.03 -22.30
N HIS A 166 -11.45 4.36 -21.61
CA HIS A 166 -12.76 4.56 -22.25
C HIS A 166 -12.95 5.99 -22.79
N GLY A 167 -11.87 6.77 -22.88
CA GLY A 167 -11.86 8.03 -23.60
C GLY A 167 -12.58 9.17 -22.89
N TRP A 168 -12.83 9.07 -21.57
CA TRP A 168 -13.32 10.22 -20.78
C TRP A 168 -12.22 11.25 -20.48
N ARG A 169 -11.23 11.36 -21.38
CA ARG A 169 -10.44 12.58 -21.48
C ARG A 169 -11.33 13.55 -22.24
N PHE A 170 -11.74 14.66 -21.61
CA PHE A 170 -12.18 15.85 -22.34
C PHE A 170 -11.22 15.99 -23.53
N LYS A 171 -11.67 15.71 -24.76
CA LYS A 171 -10.89 15.96 -25.96
C LYS A 171 -10.43 17.40 -25.81
N ARG A 172 -9.14 17.64 -25.56
CA ARG A 172 -8.60 19.00 -25.72
C ARG A 172 -9.02 19.38 -27.13
N ARG A 173 -9.92 20.36 -27.23
CA ARG A 173 -10.34 20.86 -28.54
C ARG A 173 -9.04 21.17 -29.29
N PRO A 174 -8.86 20.68 -30.53
CA PRO A 174 -7.69 21.07 -31.31
C PRO A 174 -7.60 22.58 -31.28
N SER A 175 -6.42 23.10 -30.95
CA SER A 175 -6.19 24.54 -30.95
C SER A 175 -6.58 25.08 -32.32
N VAL A 176 -7.48 26.06 -32.35
CA VAL A 176 -7.93 26.76 -33.56
C VAL A 176 -6.77 27.54 -34.21
N ALA A 177 -5.62 27.63 -33.55
CA ALA A 177 -4.43 28.37 -33.99
C ALA A 177 -3.79 27.90 -35.31
N GLY A 178 -4.29 26.84 -35.95
CA GLY A 178 -3.80 26.35 -37.25
C GLY A 178 -4.86 26.27 -38.35
N LEU A 179 -6.10 26.73 -38.12
CA LEU A 179 -7.08 26.77 -39.20
C LEU A 179 -6.70 27.90 -40.18
N PRO A 180 -6.62 27.63 -41.49
CA PRO A 180 -6.38 28.67 -42.47
C PRO A 180 -7.51 29.69 -42.34
N VAL A 181 -7.13 30.94 -42.07
CA VAL A 181 -8.04 32.08 -42.15
C VAL A 181 -8.59 32.07 -43.57
N ARG A 182 -9.86 31.72 -43.74
CA ARG A 182 -10.53 31.88 -45.03
C ARG A 182 -10.54 33.37 -45.32
N GLU A 183 -9.67 33.84 -46.20
CA GLU A 183 -9.77 35.16 -46.77
C GLU A 183 -11.15 35.31 -47.40
N ALA A 184 -11.83 36.40 -47.04
CA ALA A 184 -13.13 36.72 -47.59
C ALA A 184 -12.99 36.87 -49.10
N ARG A 185 -13.67 36.01 -49.86
CA ARG A 185 -13.72 36.11 -51.32
C ARG A 185 -14.37 37.45 -51.67
N PRO A 186 -13.73 38.34 -52.45
CA PRO A 186 -14.29 39.64 -52.76
C PRO A 186 -15.62 39.48 -53.51
N PRO A 187 -16.56 40.43 -53.34
CA PRO A 187 -17.85 40.40 -54.02
C PRO A 187 -17.63 40.36 -55.54
N ARG A 188 -18.35 39.45 -56.20
CA ARG A 188 -18.44 39.46 -57.66
C ARG A 188 -19.52 40.46 -58.04
N GLY A 189 -19.11 41.56 -58.66
CA GLY A 189 -19.99 42.59 -59.21
C GLY A 189 -20.11 43.81 -58.32
#